data_AF-A0A944GQ08-F1
#
_entry.id   AF-A0A944GQ08-F1
#
_cell.length_a   1.000
_cell.length_b   1.000
_cell.length_c   1.000
_cell.angle_alpha   90.00
_cell.angle_beta   90.00
_cell.angle_gamma   90.00
#
_symmetry.space_group_name_H-M   'P 1'
#
loop_
_entity.id
_entity.type
_entity.pdbx_description
1 polymer ?
#
loop_
_entity_poly.entity_id
_entity_poly.type
_entity_poly.pdbx_seq_one_letter_code
_entity_poly.pdbx_strand_id
1 'polypeptide(L)'
;MSSRSNRSLARKLAAAACAAALCVAAALGAGGCSQVQSQLGMVAATEPQIEQTSTLSAGTVIQDGILTVGINGSNSPYGGTNASGEVIGFDVDMAASLAGKLGCKLRIVDVGADGKTAVADGTVDVALSAKKTGASKDLSYSDAYINDGLS
;
A
#
# COMPACT_ATOMS: atom_id res chain seq x y z
N MET A 1 16.90 26.84 -51.07
CA MET A 1 16.38 27.35 -49.78
C MET A 1 14.94 27.81 -49.97
N SER A 2 13.98 27.37 -49.14
CA SER A 2 12.69 28.08 -48.82
C SER A 2 11.63 27.21 -48.08
N SER A 3 12.01 26.35 -47.12
CA SER A 3 11.03 25.57 -46.32
C SER A 3 11.06 25.86 -44.81
N ARG A 4 11.89 26.81 -44.36
CA ARG A 4 11.98 27.17 -42.93
C ARG A 4 10.96 28.21 -42.46
N SER A 5 10.24 28.89 -43.36
CA SER A 5 9.36 30.02 -42.99
C SER A 5 7.97 29.64 -42.46
N ASN A 6 7.48 28.41 -42.69
CA ASN A 6 6.10 28.05 -42.33
C ASN A 6 5.94 27.37 -40.95
N ARG A 7 7.03 27.03 -40.26
CA ARG A 7 6.96 26.35 -38.95
C ARG A 7 6.94 27.32 -37.77
N SER A 8 7.31 28.58 -37.97
CA SER A 8 7.30 29.63 -36.94
C SER A 8 5.94 30.32 -36.79
N LEU A 9 5.05 30.20 -37.79
CA LEU A 9 3.70 30.76 -37.76
C LEU A 9 2.71 29.84 -37.00
N ALA A 10 2.84 28.52 -37.17
CA ALA A 10 2.02 27.53 -36.45
C ALA A 10 2.27 27.50 -34.94
N ARG A 11 3.48 27.87 -34.49
CA ARG A 11 3.83 27.96 -33.05
C ARG A 11 3.28 29.21 -32.36
N LYS A 12 2.94 30.27 -33.12
CA LYS A 12 2.43 31.53 -32.56
C LYS A 12 0.89 31.56 -32.42
N LEU A 13 0.19 30.55 -32.92
CA LEU A 13 -1.27 30.44 -32.83
C LEU A 13 -1.76 29.47 -31.75
N ALA A 14 -0.88 28.73 -31.08
CA ALA A 14 -1.26 27.81 -30.00
C ALA A 14 -1.07 28.41 -28.58
N ALA A 15 -0.59 29.65 -28.48
CA ALA A 15 -0.25 30.32 -27.21
C ALA A 15 -1.21 31.48 -26.84
N ALA A 16 -2.48 31.40 -27.25
CA ALA A 16 -3.48 32.45 -27.00
C ALA A 16 -4.87 31.88 -26.63
N ALA A 17 -4.90 30.91 -25.70
CA ALA A 17 -6.14 30.38 -25.11
C ALA A 17 -6.14 30.51 -23.57
N CYS A 18 -5.61 31.64 -23.07
CA CYS A 18 -5.90 32.10 -21.71
C CYS A 18 -7.23 32.86 -21.70
N ALA A 19 -8.02 32.58 -20.66
CA ALA A 19 -8.98 33.50 -20.05
C ALA A 19 -10.29 33.81 -20.80
N ALA A 20 -11.28 32.92 -20.71
CA ALA A 20 -12.71 33.29 -20.68
C ALA A 20 -13.61 32.07 -20.37
N ALA A 21 -13.73 31.67 -19.09
CA ALA A 21 -14.84 30.83 -18.64
C ALA A 21 -15.05 30.96 -17.13
N LEU A 22 -15.06 32.21 -16.64
CA LEU A 22 -15.49 32.55 -15.29
C LEU A 22 -16.89 33.18 -15.35
N CYS A 23 -17.81 32.65 -14.53
CA CYS A 23 -19.03 33.30 -14.04
C CYS A 23 -20.24 33.48 -14.98
N VAL A 24 -21.18 32.50 -15.01
CA VAL A 24 -22.67 32.62 -15.04
C VAL A 24 -23.20 31.18 -14.82
N ALA A 25 -24.10 30.77 -13.91
CA ALA A 25 -25.05 31.41 -13.03
C ALA A 25 -25.22 30.56 -11.76
N ALA A 26 -25.45 31.24 -10.64
CA ALA A 26 -25.89 30.65 -9.39
C ALA A 26 -27.43 30.60 -9.30
N ALA A 27 -27.91 29.58 -8.59
CA ALA A 27 -29.16 29.50 -7.82
C ALA A 27 -30.51 29.41 -8.57
N LEU A 28 -31.24 28.31 -8.32
CA LEU A 28 -32.63 28.25 -7.79
C LEU A 28 -33.24 26.86 -8.09
N GLY A 29 -33.64 26.11 -7.06
CA GLY A 29 -34.49 24.94 -7.25
C GLY A 29 -34.41 23.88 -6.15
N ALA A 30 -35.03 24.16 -5.00
CA ALA A 30 -35.42 23.15 -4.03
C ALA A 30 -36.75 22.51 -4.45
N GLY A 31 -36.85 21.17 -4.38
CA GLY A 31 -38.11 20.44 -4.26
C GLY A 31 -38.42 19.40 -5.34
N GLY A 32 -38.65 18.16 -4.91
CA GLY A 32 -39.58 17.23 -5.59
C GLY A 32 -39.01 15.88 -6.01
N CYS A 33 -39.22 14.87 -5.17
CA CYS A 33 -38.99 13.44 -5.43
C CYS A 33 -39.61 12.92 -6.74
N SER A 34 -38.84 12.09 -7.46
CA SER A 34 -39.35 10.88 -8.11
C SER A 34 -38.21 9.86 -8.25
N GLN A 35 -38.09 9.03 -7.22
CA GLN A 35 -37.88 7.58 -7.29
C GLN A 35 -37.29 7.01 -8.59
N VAL A 36 -35.96 6.80 -8.61
CA VAL A 36 -35.36 5.63 -9.25
C VAL A 36 -34.40 5.00 -8.25
N GLN A 37 -34.96 4.04 -7.52
CA GLN A 37 -34.23 3.10 -6.69
C GLN A 37 -33.55 2.10 -7.63
N SER A 38 -32.24 2.26 -7.88
CA SER A 38 -31.39 1.12 -8.23
C SER A 38 -30.50 0.81 -7.04
N GLN A 39 -30.94 -0.15 -6.23
CA GLN A 39 -30.13 -0.80 -5.22
C GLN A 39 -28.95 -1.49 -5.91
N LEU A 40 -27.77 -0.90 -5.78
CA LEU A 40 -26.52 -1.63 -5.67
C LEU A 40 -25.95 -1.20 -4.32
N GLY A 41 -25.85 -2.15 -3.40
CA GLY A 41 -25.51 -1.92 -1.99
C GLY A 41 -24.14 -1.27 -1.86
N MET A 42 -24.15 0.06 -1.69
CA MET A 42 -22.99 0.79 -1.22
C MET A 42 -22.91 0.57 0.28
N VAL A 43 -22.13 -0.42 0.70
CA VAL A 43 -21.57 -0.38 2.05
C VAL A 43 -20.63 0.81 2.03
N ALA A 44 -21.04 1.90 2.68
CA ALA A 44 -20.10 2.94 3.07
C ALA A 44 -19.05 2.24 3.93
N ALA A 45 -17.89 1.96 3.34
CA ALA A 45 -16.73 1.48 4.08
C ALA A 45 -16.36 2.60 5.04
N THR A 46 -16.79 2.48 6.30
CA THR A 46 -16.17 3.22 7.38
C THR A 46 -14.73 2.70 7.46
N GLU A 47 -13.82 3.38 6.78
CA GLU A 47 -12.39 3.12 6.96
C GLU A 47 -12.06 3.35 8.43
N PRO A 48 -11.50 2.37 9.15
CA PRO A 48 -11.04 2.59 10.50
C PRO A 48 -9.99 3.70 10.45
N GLN A 49 -10.29 4.83 11.09
CA GLN A 49 -9.32 5.90 11.31
C GLN A 49 -8.28 5.36 12.30
N ILE A 50 -7.22 4.76 11.77
CA ILE A 50 -6.04 4.42 12.57
C ILE A 50 -5.35 5.76 12.85
N GLU A 51 -5.51 6.29 14.06
CA GLU A 51 -4.66 7.37 14.58
C GLU A 51 -3.20 6.90 14.51
N GLN A 52 -2.51 7.28 13.44
CA GLN A 52 -1.11 6.97 13.20
C GLN A 52 -0.23 7.94 13.98
N THR A 53 0.02 7.63 15.24
CA THR A 53 1.22 8.12 15.94
C THR A 53 2.16 6.94 16.17
N SER A 54 2.60 6.31 15.08
CA SER A 54 3.65 5.27 15.10
C SER A 54 5.02 5.93 15.26
N THR A 55 5.32 6.52 16.42
CA THR A 55 6.71 6.87 16.73
C THR A 55 7.42 5.57 17.08
N LEU A 56 8.36 5.13 16.24
CA LEU A 56 9.27 4.04 16.55
C LEU A 56 10.02 4.41 17.84
N SER A 57 9.57 3.88 18.99
CA SER A 57 10.38 3.90 20.20
C SER A 57 11.65 3.13 19.87
N ALA A 58 12.80 3.73 20.12
CA ALA A 58 14.12 3.18 19.81
C ALA A 58 14.33 1.85 20.55
N GLY A 59 13.85 0.77 19.95
CA GLY A 59 14.08 -0.61 20.31
C GLY A 59 14.65 -1.30 19.09
N THR A 60 15.94 -1.05 18.83
CA THR A 60 17.01 -1.80 18.15
C THR A 60 16.75 -2.70 16.93
N VAL A 61 15.53 -2.92 16.47
CA VAL A 61 15.27 -3.91 15.42
C VAL A 61 15.60 -3.35 14.03
N ILE A 62 15.16 -2.13 13.72
CA ILE A 62 15.42 -1.50 12.42
C ILE A 62 16.82 -0.87 12.40
N GLN A 63 17.77 -1.54 11.76
CA GLN A 63 19.13 -1.05 11.55
C GLN A 63 19.23 -0.26 10.23
N ASP A 64 19.98 0.84 10.25
CA ASP A 64 20.28 1.69 9.08
C ASP A 64 19.06 2.19 8.29
N GLY A 65 17.89 2.26 8.93
CA GLY A 65 16.63 2.63 8.28
C GLY A 65 16.13 1.57 7.28
N ILE A 66 16.54 0.31 7.45
CA ILE A 66 16.10 -0.83 6.64
C ILE A 66 15.22 -1.74 7.50
N LEU A 67 13.95 -1.88 7.13
CA LEU A 67 13.06 -2.89 7.68
C LEU A 67 13.28 -4.21 6.92
N THR A 68 13.80 -5.21 7.62
CA THR A 68 14.05 -6.56 7.12
C THR A 68 12.86 -7.45 7.44
N VAL A 69 12.12 -7.89 6.42
CA VAL A 69 10.90 -8.69 6.61
C VAL A 69 11.10 -10.10 6.07
N GLY A 70 10.84 -11.09 6.92
CA GLY A 70 10.82 -12.51 6.58
C GLY A 70 9.48 -12.92 5.99
N ILE A 71 9.49 -13.51 4.79
CA ILE A 71 8.30 -14.04 4.11
C ILE A 71 8.61 -15.45 3.59
N ASN A 72 7.64 -16.36 3.65
CA ASN A 72 7.76 -17.69 3.06
C ASN A 72 7.49 -17.62 1.54
N GLY A 73 8.53 -17.75 0.72
CA GLY A 73 8.41 -17.74 -0.74
C GLY A 73 7.68 -18.94 -1.35
N SER A 74 7.33 -19.95 -0.54
CA SER A 74 6.59 -21.15 -0.97
C SER A 74 5.11 -21.15 -0.56
N ASN A 75 4.58 -20.04 -0.04
CA ASN A 75 3.22 -19.91 0.51
C ASN A 75 2.28 -19.08 -0.39
N SER A 76 2.22 -19.38 -1.69
CA SER A 76 1.35 -18.66 -2.62
C SER A 76 -0.13 -18.81 -2.23
N PRO A 77 -0.96 -17.76 -2.35
CA PRO A 77 -0.69 -16.45 -2.96
C PRO A 77 -0.10 -15.38 -2.01
N TYR A 78 0.16 -15.73 -0.75
CA TYR A 78 0.59 -14.78 0.28
C TYR A 78 2.08 -14.41 0.12
N GLY A 79 2.93 -15.42 -0.03
CA GLY A 79 4.33 -15.29 -0.40
C GLY A 79 4.69 -16.34 -1.45
N GLY A 80 5.14 -15.91 -2.62
CA GLY A 80 5.44 -16.77 -3.76
C GLY A 80 6.73 -16.33 -4.44
N THR A 81 7.54 -17.26 -4.89
CA THR A 81 8.75 -16.93 -5.66
C THR A 81 8.43 -16.89 -7.16
N ASN A 82 8.73 -15.76 -7.81
CA ASN A 82 8.54 -15.60 -9.25
C ASN A 82 9.63 -16.31 -10.07
N ALA A 83 9.50 -16.32 -11.39
CA ALA A 83 10.49 -16.95 -12.29
C ALA A 83 11.90 -16.34 -12.21
N SER A 84 12.01 -15.11 -11.68
CA SER A 84 13.27 -14.40 -11.47
C SER A 84 13.89 -14.68 -10.09
N GLY A 85 13.23 -15.48 -9.24
CA GLY A 85 13.71 -15.80 -7.90
C GLY A 85 13.35 -14.76 -6.83
N GLU A 86 12.49 -13.79 -7.15
CA GLU A 86 12.04 -12.78 -6.20
C GLU A 86 10.79 -13.24 -5.46
N VAL A 87 10.74 -13.01 -4.14
CA VAL A 87 9.54 -13.21 -3.35
C VAL A 87 8.55 -12.08 -3.66
N ILE A 88 7.34 -12.46 -4.07
CA ILE A 88 6.20 -11.60 -4.41
C ILE A 88 4.95 -12.10 -3.68
N GLY A 89 3.88 -11.31 -3.65
CA GLY A 89 2.59 -11.72 -3.10
C GLY A 89 2.04 -10.75 -2.07
N PHE A 90 0.90 -11.10 -1.48
CA PHE A 90 0.19 -10.23 -0.55
C PHE A 90 1.03 -9.80 0.66
N ASP A 91 1.83 -10.70 1.25
CA ASP A 91 2.67 -10.38 2.40
C ASP A 91 3.81 -9.40 2.02
N VAL A 92 4.25 -9.40 0.76
CA VAL A 92 5.24 -8.44 0.24
C VAL A 92 4.63 -7.05 0.11
N ASP A 93 3.40 -6.95 -0.37
CA ASP A 93 2.67 -5.68 -0.46
C ASP A 93 2.41 -5.10 0.93
N MET A 94 2.05 -5.95 1.89
CA MET A 94 1.92 -5.56 3.30
C MET A 94 3.26 -5.07 3.89
N ALA A 95 4.36 -5.77 3.60
CA ALA A 95 5.70 -5.36 4.03
C ALA A 95 6.09 -3.99 3.47
N ALA A 96 5.79 -3.73 2.19
CA ALA A 96 6.04 -2.44 1.54
C ALA A 96 5.23 -1.31 2.18
N SER A 97 3.94 -1.55 2.46
CA SER A 97 3.08 -0.59 3.16
C SER A 97 3.59 -0.28 4.56
N LEU A 98 4.02 -1.31 5.31
CA LEU A 98 4.59 -1.15 6.64
C LEU A 98 5.89 -0.33 6.60
N ALA A 99 6.82 -0.69 5.72
CA ALA A 99 8.07 0.04 5.54
C ALA A 99 7.84 1.51 5.17
N GLY A 100 6.89 1.78 4.26
CA GLY A 100 6.49 3.13 3.87
C GLY A 100 5.95 3.96 5.04
N LYS A 101 5.07 3.36 5.88
CA LYS A 101 4.55 4.02 7.10
C LYS A 101 5.64 4.28 8.14
N LEU A 102 6.67 3.45 8.19
CA LEU A 102 7.81 3.59 9.10
C LEU A 102 8.93 4.48 8.53
N GLY A 103 8.82 4.96 7.28
CA GLY A 103 9.87 5.73 6.63
C GLY A 103 11.16 4.94 6.38
N CYS A 104 11.06 3.62 6.27
CA CYS A 104 12.20 2.70 6.13
C CYS A 104 12.29 2.16 4.70
N LYS A 105 13.50 1.79 4.28
CA LYS A 105 13.69 0.94 3.09
C LYS A 105 13.24 -0.49 3.44
N LEU A 106 12.71 -1.20 2.46
CA LEU A 106 12.31 -2.59 2.63
C LEU A 106 13.41 -3.54 2.15
N ARG A 107 13.71 -4.57 2.94
CA ARG A 107 14.48 -5.75 2.53
C ARG A 107 13.65 -7.01 2.79
N ILE A 108 13.35 -7.77 1.75
CA ILE A 108 12.66 -9.07 1.88
C ILE A 108 13.70 -10.18 2.01
N VAL A 109 13.45 -11.10 2.94
CA VAL A 109 14.22 -12.32 3.13
C VAL A 109 13.27 -13.51 3.04
N ASP A 110 13.58 -14.48 2.17
CA ASP A 110 12.84 -15.75 2.16
C ASP A 110 13.27 -16.58 3.39
N VAL A 111 12.33 -16.81 4.30
CA VAL A 111 12.56 -17.56 5.55
C VAL A 111 11.90 -18.93 5.54
N GLY A 112 11.25 -19.33 4.44
CA GLY A 112 10.50 -20.57 4.36
C GLY A 112 9.49 -20.70 5.52
N ALA A 113 9.43 -21.87 6.15
CA ALA A 113 8.55 -22.11 7.31
C ALA A 113 9.11 -21.54 8.64
N ASP A 114 10.34 -21.03 8.65
CA ASP A 114 11.11 -20.72 9.87
C ASP A 114 11.01 -19.26 10.32
N GLY A 115 9.98 -18.53 9.88
CA GLY A 115 9.83 -17.10 10.19
C GLY A 115 9.84 -16.77 11.69
N LYS A 116 9.37 -17.68 12.56
CA LYS A 116 9.43 -17.48 14.02
C LYS A 116 10.85 -17.50 14.55
N THR A 117 11.65 -18.46 14.09
CA THR A 117 13.07 -18.58 14.45
C THR A 117 13.84 -17.37 13.93
N ALA A 118 13.59 -16.97 12.69
CA ALA A 118 14.24 -15.82 12.06
C ALA A 118 13.97 -14.48 12.79
N VAL A 119 12.82 -14.32 13.43
CA VAL A 119 12.55 -13.16 14.29
C VAL A 119 13.28 -13.31 15.63
N ALA A 120 13.22 -14.50 16.23
CA ALA A 120 13.80 -14.75 17.55
C ALA A 120 15.34 -14.63 17.58
N ASP A 121 16.02 -14.98 16.48
CA ASP A 121 17.47 -14.86 16.35
C ASP A 121 17.95 -13.51 15.76
N GLY A 122 17.02 -12.65 15.36
CA GLY A 122 17.30 -11.33 14.80
C GLY A 122 17.73 -11.33 13.32
N THR A 123 17.54 -12.44 12.60
CA THR A 123 17.74 -12.50 11.14
C THR A 123 16.80 -11.55 10.40
N VAL A 124 15.57 -11.42 10.89
CA VAL A 124 14.55 -10.49 10.37
C VAL A 124 13.89 -9.73 11.50
N ASP A 125 13.38 -8.55 11.18
CA ASP A 125 12.73 -7.64 12.11
C ASP A 125 11.29 -8.07 12.41
N VAL A 126 10.61 -8.54 11.36
CA VAL A 126 9.22 -8.96 11.36
C VAL A 126 9.08 -10.14 10.41
N ALA A 127 8.25 -11.13 10.76
CA ALA A 127 7.84 -12.18 9.83
C ALA A 127 6.36 -12.02 9.44
N LEU A 128 6.09 -11.76 8.15
CA LEU A 128 4.75 -11.71 7.57
C LEU A 128 4.48 -13.02 6.85
N SER A 129 4.25 -14.06 7.63
CA SER A 129 3.90 -15.44 7.21
C SER A 129 3.51 -16.31 8.42
N ALA A 130 3.55 -15.75 9.62
CA ALA A 130 3.47 -16.52 10.86
C ALA A 130 2.01 -16.71 11.29
N LYS A 131 1.58 -17.97 11.39
CA LYS A 131 0.34 -18.31 12.10
C LYS A 131 0.55 -18.17 13.60
N LYS A 132 -0.40 -17.52 14.28
CA LYS A 132 -0.40 -17.43 15.74
C LYS A 132 -0.60 -18.83 16.32
N THR A 133 0.42 -19.40 16.95
CA THR A 133 0.34 -20.70 17.64
C THR A 133 0.54 -20.48 19.14
N GLY A 134 -0.57 -20.25 19.85
CA GLY A 134 -0.55 -19.99 21.28
C GLY A 134 0.23 -18.72 21.67
N ALA A 135 0.49 -18.57 22.97
CA ALA A 135 1.32 -17.50 23.51
C ALA A 135 2.81 -17.87 23.42
N SER A 136 3.66 -16.91 23.06
CA SER A 136 5.12 -17.01 23.13
C SER A 136 5.67 -15.95 24.08
N LYS A 137 6.78 -16.24 24.78
CA LYS A 137 7.47 -15.25 25.62
C LYS A 137 8.43 -14.37 24.81
N ASP A 138 8.91 -14.90 23.68
CA ASP A 138 9.97 -14.29 22.88
C ASP A 138 9.43 -13.64 21.59
N LEU A 139 8.14 -13.87 21.29
CA LEU A 139 7.49 -13.36 20.08
C LEU A 139 6.19 -12.66 20.44
N SER A 140 6.05 -11.43 19.95
CA SER A 140 4.78 -10.71 19.92
C SER A 140 4.11 -10.96 18.57
N TYR A 141 2.79 -11.11 18.58
CA TYR A 141 1.99 -11.20 17.36
C TYR A 141 1.18 -9.92 17.22
N SER A 142 1.04 -9.44 15.99
CA SER A 142 0.02 -8.44 15.67
C SER A 142 -1.38 -9.04 15.80
N ASP A 143 -2.39 -8.18 15.66
CA ASP A 143 -3.71 -8.66 15.28
C ASP A 143 -3.66 -9.39 13.94
N ALA A 144 -4.59 -10.32 13.74
CA ALA A 144 -4.70 -11.06 12.49
C ALA A 144 -5.09 -10.10 11.35
N TYR A 145 -4.30 -10.09 10.28
CA TYR A 145 -4.57 -9.29 9.09
C TYR A 145 -5.26 -10.11 7.97
N ILE A 146 -5.30 -11.43 8.11
CA ILE A 146 -6.08 -12.36 7.30
C ILE A 146 -6.82 -13.30 8.25
N ASN A 147 -8.10 -13.55 7.96
CA ASN A 147 -8.85 -14.64 8.57
C ASN A 147 -9.08 -15.72 7.51
N ASP A 148 -8.29 -16.78 7.56
CA ASP A 148 -8.34 -17.91 6.61
C ASP A 148 -9.23 -19.06 7.09
N GLY A 149 -9.92 -18.91 8.24
CA GLY A 149 -10.77 -19.95 8.83
C GLY A 149 -9.99 -21.12 9.46
N LEU A 150 -8.66 -21.03 9.56
CA LEU A 150 -7.80 -22.05 10.15
C LEU A 150 -7.31 -21.67 11.55
N SER A 151 -7.90 -20.64 12.15
CA SER A 151 -7.49 -20.03 13.43
C SER A 151 -8.51 -20.24 14.53
#